data_AF-A0AAQ4F8Z0-F1
#
_entry.id   AF-A0AAQ4F8Z0-F1
#
_cell.length_a   1.000
_cell.length_b   1.000
_cell.length_c   1.000
_cell.angle_alpha   90.00
_cell.angle_beta   90.00
_cell.angle_gamma   90.00
#
_symmetry.space_group_name_H-M   'P 1'
#
loop_
_entity.id
_entity.type
_entity.pdbx_description
1 polymer ?
#
loop_
_entity_poly.entity_id
_entity_poly.type
_entity_poly.pdbx_seq_one_letter_code
_entity_poly.pdbx_strand_id
1 'polypeptide(L)'
;MDQGVIRNIKCFYRRHMIERKILCTGNQKTSTITLLTAMHMLVRAWEQVTPSTIANCFHHCGFAAGSMEESGDDGSPEPLPAAVRAVLQDVSFDDYVEVDSDAAVCGARSDEDIVAEIVGEQSVPEEAEDEDDDEEQEPVRPSAAEVMGALNVSRLFFSFEEGEEDSLRRIRALEDRVTTVALREKKQKMITDCFAK
;
A
#
# COMPACT_ATOMS: atom_id res chain seq x y z
N MET A 1 20.83 -2.64 -2.13
CA MET A 1 20.31 -1.31 -1.73
C MET A 1 19.60 -1.46 -0.38
N ASP A 2 20.16 -2.26 0.54
CA ASP A 2 19.36 -2.94 1.57
C ASP A 2 19.73 -2.52 2.97
N GLN A 3 19.78 -1.22 3.18
CA GLN A 3 20.28 -0.65 4.43
C GLN A 3 19.17 -0.53 5.50
N GLY A 4 18.15 -1.41 5.44
CA GLY A 4 17.10 -1.57 6.45
C GLY A 4 15.71 -1.08 6.02
N VAL A 5 15.57 0.07 5.35
CA VAL A 5 14.25 0.63 4.98
C VAL A 5 13.51 -0.29 4.01
N ILE A 6 14.18 -0.76 2.96
CA ILE A 6 13.55 -1.65 1.95
C ILE A 6 13.10 -2.96 2.61
N ARG A 7 13.96 -3.56 3.44
CA ARG A 7 13.61 -4.77 4.19
C ARG A 7 12.39 -4.53 5.09
N ASN A 8 12.35 -3.41 5.80
CA ASN A 8 11.25 -3.06 6.70
C ASN A 8 9.91 -2.92 5.95
N ILE A 9 9.93 -2.25 4.79
CA ILE A 9 8.75 -2.17 3.90
C ILE A 9 8.33 -3.57 3.42
N LYS A 10 9.28 -4.40 2.97
CA LYS A 10 9.00 -5.79 2.54
C LYS A 10 8.32 -6.58 3.65
N CYS A 11 8.83 -6.50 4.89
CA CYS A 11 8.22 -7.15 6.05
C CYS A 11 6.76 -6.75 6.23
N PHE A 12 6.46 -5.45 6.30
CA PHE A 12 5.08 -4.98 6.49
C PHE A 12 4.17 -5.35 5.31
N TYR A 13 4.66 -5.22 4.08
CA TYR A 13 3.92 -5.59 2.88
C TYR A 13 3.56 -7.08 2.86
N ARG A 14 4.56 -7.94 3.11
CA ARG A 14 4.40 -9.40 3.14
C ARG A 14 3.47 -9.84 4.26
N ARG A 15 3.50 -9.16 5.41
CA ARG A 15 2.53 -9.35 6.50
C ARG A 15 1.10 -9.05 6.04
N HIS A 16 0.86 -7.91 5.38
CA HIS A 16 -0.46 -7.55 4.83
C HIS A 16 -0.98 -8.58 3.82
N MET A 17 -0.09 -9.15 3.01
CA MET A 17 -0.46 -10.23 2.06
C MET A 17 -0.98 -11.48 2.79
N ILE A 18 -0.33 -11.89 3.88
CA ILE A 18 -0.75 -13.07 4.65
C ILE A 18 -2.08 -12.79 5.37
N GLU A 19 -2.21 -11.63 6.02
CA GLU A 19 -3.45 -11.22 6.68
C GLU A 19 -4.63 -11.23 5.69
N ARG A 20 -4.43 -10.70 4.48
CA ARG A 20 -5.44 -10.76 3.41
C ARG A 20 -5.77 -12.20 3.02
N LYS A 21 -4.78 -13.07 2.84
CA LYS A 21 -5.00 -14.49 2.52
C LYS A 21 -5.85 -15.18 3.58
N ILE A 22 -5.61 -14.91 4.86
CA ILE A 22 -6.40 -15.46 5.98
C ILE A 22 -7.87 -15.00 5.86
N LEU A 23 -8.09 -13.71 5.65
CA LEU A 23 -9.44 -13.14 5.52
C LEU A 23 -10.20 -13.65 4.28
N CYS A 24 -9.51 -13.91 3.17
CA CYS A 24 -10.11 -14.45 1.95
C CYS A 24 -10.43 -15.95 2.06
N THR A 25 -9.56 -16.72 2.73
CA THR A 25 -9.74 -18.18 2.91
C THR A 25 -11.01 -18.49 3.68
N GLY A 26 -11.34 -17.71 4.72
CA GLY A 26 -12.58 -17.88 5.47
C GLY A 26 -13.87 -17.60 4.69
N ASN A 27 -13.79 -16.93 3.53
CA ASN A 27 -14.94 -16.43 2.78
C ASN A 27 -15.12 -17.07 1.38
N GLN A 28 -14.33 -18.09 1.02
CA GLN A 28 -14.29 -18.71 -0.33
C GLN A 28 -14.08 -17.69 -1.48
N LYS A 29 -13.51 -16.52 -1.20
CA LYS A 29 -13.21 -15.50 -2.20
C LYS A 29 -11.80 -15.71 -2.76
N THR A 30 -11.62 -15.39 -4.04
CA THR A 30 -10.31 -15.44 -4.69
C THR A 30 -9.36 -14.46 -4.00
N SER A 31 -8.18 -14.94 -3.57
CA SER A 31 -7.14 -14.11 -2.94
C SER A 31 -6.32 -13.32 -3.98
N THR A 32 -6.95 -12.90 -5.07
CA THR A 32 -6.28 -12.11 -6.11
C THR A 32 -5.94 -10.73 -5.54
N ILE A 33 -4.71 -10.30 -5.81
CA ILE A 33 -4.20 -8.99 -5.46
C ILE A 33 -4.15 -8.21 -6.78
N THR A 34 -5.07 -7.27 -6.94
CA THR A 34 -5.04 -6.32 -8.07
C THR A 34 -3.94 -5.28 -7.85
N LEU A 35 -3.51 -4.59 -8.91
CA LEU A 35 -2.54 -3.49 -8.80
C LEU A 35 -2.97 -2.43 -7.78
N LEU A 36 -4.23 -2.00 -7.82
CA LEU A 36 -4.78 -1.06 -6.83
C LEU A 36 -4.68 -1.58 -5.38
N THR A 37 -4.96 -2.88 -5.17
CA THR A 37 -4.82 -3.50 -3.85
C THR A 37 -3.36 -3.52 -3.41
N ALA A 38 -2.44 -3.83 -4.32
CA ALA A 38 -1.00 -3.81 -4.07
C ALA A 38 -0.52 -2.40 -3.67
N MET A 39 -0.95 -1.36 -4.39
CA MET A 39 -0.62 0.03 -4.06
C MET A 39 -1.11 0.42 -2.65
N HIS A 40 -2.35 0.07 -2.29
CA HIS A 40 -2.85 0.33 -0.94
C HIS A 40 -2.08 -0.41 0.15
N MET A 41 -1.66 -1.66 -0.10
CA MET A 41 -0.81 -2.40 0.84
C MET A 41 0.59 -1.77 0.97
N LEU A 42 1.15 -1.25 -0.12
CA LEU A 42 2.44 -0.57 -0.11
C LEU A 42 2.38 0.73 0.69
N VAL A 43 1.35 1.57 0.50
CA VAL A 43 1.15 2.79 1.30
C VAL A 43 1.04 2.45 2.79
N ARG A 44 0.22 1.44 3.13
CA ARG A 44 0.09 0.98 4.52
C ARG A 44 1.40 0.43 5.09
N ALA A 45 2.22 -0.22 4.28
CA ALA A 45 3.53 -0.71 4.70
C ALA A 45 4.48 0.46 4.99
N TRP A 46 4.49 1.47 4.11
CA TRP A 46 5.28 2.69 4.29
C TRP A 46 4.90 3.49 5.54
N GLU A 47 3.60 3.64 5.82
CA GLU A 47 3.11 4.35 7.01
C GLU A 47 3.53 3.70 8.35
N GLN A 48 3.92 2.42 8.32
CA GLN A 48 4.44 1.72 9.51
C GLN A 48 5.95 1.83 9.68
N VAL A 49 6.68 2.31 8.68
CA VAL A 49 8.11 2.56 8.79
C VAL A 49 8.32 3.75 9.73
N THR A 50 8.97 3.52 10.86
CA THR A 50 9.16 4.56 11.87
C THR A 50 10.31 5.50 11.50
N PRO A 51 10.26 6.79 11.94
CA PRO A 51 11.40 7.69 11.79
C PRO A 51 12.70 7.16 12.44
N SER A 52 12.59 6.39 13.53
CA SER A 52 13.72 5.72 14.19
C SER A 52 14.36 4.69 13.26
N THR A 53 13.55 3.85 12.59
CA THR A 53 14.03 2.89 11.58
C THR A 53 14.82 3.62 10.49
N ILE A 54 14.26 4.69 9.93
CA ILE A 54 14.92 5.47 8.89
C ILE A 54 16.25 6.06 9.40
N ALA A 55 16.27 6.66 10.59
CA ALA A 55 17.48 7.22 11.17
C ALA A 55 18.57 6.15 11.38
N ASN A 56 18.20 4.99 11.92
CA ASN A 56 19.11 3.85 12.11
C ASN A 56 19.67 3.36 10.78
N CYS A 57 18.85 3.26 9.74
CA CYS A 57 19.28 2.88 8.40
C CYS A 57 20.35 3.84 7.83
N PHE A 58 20.11 5.16 7.94
CA PHE A 58 21.08 6.18 7.52
C PHE A 58 22.36 6.15 8.36
N HIS A 59 22.24 5.84 9.66
CA HIS A 59 23.40 5.67 10.53
C HIS A 59 24.25 4.46 10.11
N HIS A 60 23.63 3.31 9.84
CA HIS A 60 24.33 2.12 9.33
C HIS A 60 25.05 2.37 7.99
N CYS A 61 24.54 3.30 7.17
CA CYS A 61 25.21 3.74 5.95
C CYS A 61 26.39 4.69 6.17
N GLY A 62 26.66 5.12 7.40
CA GLY A 62 27.71 6.08 7.73
C GLY A 62 27.35 7.56 7.49
N PHE A 63 26.07 7.89 7.28
CA PHE A 63 25.64 9.28 7.04
C PHE A 63 25.50 10.13 8.32
N ALA A 64 25.59 9.53 9.50
CA ALA A 64 25.46 10.24 10.78
C ALA A 64 26.80 10.32 11.52
N ALA A 65 27.26 11.54 11.79
CA ALA A 65 28.45 11.82 12.61
C ALA A 65 28.03 11.96 14.07
N GLY A 66 28.19 10.90 14.86
CA GLY A 66 27.93 10.88 16.30
C GLY A 66 27.34 9.56 16.78
N SER A 67 27.68 9.16 18.00
CA SER A 67 27.07 8.01 18.67
C SER A 67 25.63 8.37 19.07
N MET A 68 24.66 7.98 18.26
CA MET A 68 23.27 7.91 18.71
C MET A 68 23.17 6.71 19.64
N GLU A 69 22.56 6.89 20.82
CA GLU A 69 22.20 5.74 21.65
C GLU A 69 21.21 4.89 20.84
N GLU A 70 21.55 3.62 20.59
CA GLU A 70 20.65 2.65 19.96
C GLU A 70 19.34 2.65 20.76
N SER A 71 18.34 3.34 20.21
CA SER A 71 16.99 3.25 20.71
C SER A 71 16.55 1.84 20.36
N GLY A 72 16.34 0.97 21.36
CA GLY A 72 15.99 -0.45 21.20
C GLY A 72 14.65 -0.73 20.48
N ASP A 73 14.08 0.28 19.82
CA ASP A 73 13.02 0.15 18.83
C ASP A 73 13.68 -0.06 17.46
N ASP A 74 14.03 -1.32 17.15
CA ASP A 74 14.60 -1.75 15.86
C ASP A 74 13.60 -1.57 14.69
N GLY A 75 12.40 -1.03 14.94
CA GLY A 75 11.32 -1.02 13.95
C GLY A 75 10.97 -2.42 13.45
N SER A 76 11.45 -3.46 14.15
CA SER A 76 11.18 -4.85 13.81
C SER A 76 9.67 -5.04 13.87
N PRO A 77 9.06 -5.66 12.85
CA PRO A 77 7.63 -5.93 12.87
C PRO A 77 7.24 -6.62 14.18
N GLU A 78 6.10 -6.22 14.76
CA GLU A 78 5.55 -6.89 15.94
C GLU A 78 5.50 -8.42 15.74
N PRO A 79 5.60 -9.22 16.83
CA PRO A 79 5.52 -10.67 16.74
C PRO A 79 4.29 -11.10 15.95
N LEU A 80 4.50 -11.90 14.91
CA LEU A 80 3.40 -12.32 14.05
C LEU A 80 2.33 -13.06 14.85
N PRO A 81 1.03 -12.74 14.63
CA PRO A 81 -0.07 -13.48 15.22
C PRO A 81 0.01 -14.98 14.90
N ALA A 82 -0.44 -15.84 15.81
CA ALA A 82 -0.38 -17.30 15.64
C ALA A 82 -1.05 -17.78 14.33
N ALA A 83 -2.13 -17.11 13.91
CA ALA A 83 -2.81 -17.38 12.64
C ALA A 83 -1.92 -17.13 11.41
N VAL A 84 -1.10 -16.07 11.45
CA VAL A 84 -0.15 -15.73 10.38
C VAL A 84 0.96 -16.78 10.30
N ARG A 85 1.46 -17.23 11.46
CA ARG A 85 2.45 -18.32 11.52
C ARG A 85 1.90 -19.64 10.97
N ALA A 86 0.64 -19.96 11.26
CA ALA A 86 0.01 -21.18 10.77
C ALA A 86 -0.08 -21.24 9.23
N VAL A 87 -0.22 -20.09 8.55
CA VAL A 87 -0.23 -20.03 7.08
C VAL A 87 1.14 -20.31 6.48
N LEU A 88 2.22 -19.90 7.15
CA LEU A 88 3.59 -20.08 6.67
C LEU A 88 4.09 -21.53 6.82
N GLN A 89 3.39 -22.36 7.61
CA GLN A 89 3.74 -23.77 7.87
C GLN A 89 5.19 -23.90 8.34
N ASP A 90 6.06 -24.49 7.52
CA ASP A 90 7.47 -24.74 7.82
C ASP A 90 8.41 -23.63 7.31
N VAL A 91 7.88 -22.61 6.62
CA VAL A 91 8.65 -21.49 6.09
C VAL A 91 8.78 -20.41 7.17
N SER A 92 10.01 -19.93 7.42
CA SER A 92 10.19 -18.81 8.34
C SER A 92 9.65 -17.52 7.72
N PHE A 93 9.29 -16.55 8.56
CA PHE A 93 8.83 -15.27 8.03
C PHE A 93 9.93 -14.52 7.28
N ASP A 94 11.17 -14.57 7.77
CA ASP A 94 12.31 -13.94 7.10
C ASP A 94 12.52 -14.54 5.71
N ASP A 95 12.47 -15.87 5.55
CA ASP A 95 12.58 -16.52 4.24
C ASP A 95 11.45 -16.07 3.29
N TYR A 96 10.23 -15.92 3.82
CA TYR A 96 9.10 -15.43 3.03
C TYR A 96 9.26 -13.96 2.60
N VAL A 97 9.90 -13.13 3.44
CA VAL A 97 10.22 -11.74 3.14
C VAL A 97 11.33 -11.62 2.10
N GLU A 98 12.33 -12.48 2.18
CA GLU A 98 13.54 -12.44 1.35
C GLU A 98 13.43 -13.26 0.06
N VAL A 99 12.27 -13.85 -0.23
CA VAL A 99 12.01 -14.66 -1.43
C VAL A 99 12.33 -13.94 -2.75
N ASP A 100 12.31 -12.61 -2.76
CA ASP A 100 12.59 -11.73 -3.91
C ASP A 100 13.89 -10.92 -3.74
N SER A 101 14.79 -11.36 -2.86
CA SER A 101 16.08 -10.70 -2.63
C SER A 101 16.98 -10.69 -3.86
N ASP A 102 16.95 -11.76 -4.65
CA ASP A 102 17.72 -11.90 -5.90
C ASP A 102 17.01 -11.29 -7.13
N ALA A 103 15.81 -10.72 -6.95
CA ALA A 103 15.09 -10.10 -8.05
C ALA A 103 15.79 -8.82 -8.51
N ALA A 104 16.00 -8.67 -9.82
CA ALA A 104 16.57 -7.44 -10.37
C ALA A 104 15.61 -6.26 -10.15
N VAL A 105 16.03 -5.28 -9.33
CA VAL A 105 15.21 -4.10 -8.98
C VAL A 105 15.42 -2.95 -9.96
N CYS A 106 16.56 -2.92 -10.64
CA CYS A 106 16.88 -1.94 -11.67
C CYS A 106 17.45 -2.65 -12.90
N GLY A 107 17.21 -2.07 -14.09
CA GLY A 107 17.91 -2.49 -15.30
C GLY A 107 19.41 -2.22 -15.16
N ALA A 108 20.24 -3.08 -15.75
CA ALA A 108 21.67 -2.86 -15.86
C ALA A 108 21.91 -1.66 -16.79
N ARG A 109 21.97 -0.45 -16.22
CA ARG A 109 22.39 0.75 -16.95
C ARG A 109 23.91 0.83 -16.91
N SER A 110 24.51 0.95 -18.08
CA SER A 110 25.93 1.26 -18.19
C SER A 110 26.17 2.75 -17.88
N ASP A 111 27.40 3.10 -17.51
CA ASP A 111 27.77 4.50 -17.31
C ASP A 111 27.59 5.29 -18.62
N GLU A 112 27.79 4.64 -19.77
CA GLU A 112 27.54 5.19 -21.10
C GLU A 112 26.06 5.56 -21.32
N ASP A 113 25.12 4.71 -20.88
CA ASP A 113 23.67 4.98 -20.99
C ASP A 113 23.26 6.20 -20.15
N ILE A 114 23.83 6.36 -18.96
CA ILE A 114 23.57 7.50 -18.06
C ILE A 114 24.10 8.80 -18.68
N VAL A 115 25.32 8.76 -19.25
CA VAL A 115 25.93 9.93 -19.90
C VAL A 115 25.14 10.32 -21.15
N ALA A 116 24.68 9.35 -21.94
CA ALA A 116 23.87 9.59 -23.12
C ALA A 116 22.53 10.29 -22.80
N GLU A 117 21.87 9.95 -21.67
CA GLU A 117 20.62 10.58 -21.22
C GLU A 117 20.82 12.05 -20.79
N ILE A 118 21.98 12.38 -20.24
CA ILE A 118 22.31 13.75 -19.78
C ILE A 118 22.79 14.63 -20.96
N VAL A 119 23.47 14.02 -21.93
CA VAL A 119 24.11 14.73 -23.06
C VAL A 119 23.21 14.80 -24.30
N GLY A 120 22.25 13.87 -24.46
CA GLY A 120 21.32 13.82 -25.59
C GLY A 120 20.09 14.69 -25.40
N GLU A 121 19.94 15.74 -26.22
CA GLU A 121 18.69 16.48 -26.39
C GLU A 121 17.52 15.55 -26.75
N GLN A 122 16.33 15.90 -26.23
CA GLN A 122 15.01 15.34 -26.54
C GLN A 122 14.89 14.80 -27.97
N SER A 123 15.01 13.48 -28.11
CA SER A 123 14.37 12.73 -29.18
C SER A 123 14.41 11.25 -28.83
N VAL A 124 13.43 10.82 -28.04
CA VAL A 124 13.13 9.40 -27.92
C VAL A 124 12.25 9.06 -29.13
N PRO A 125 12.67 8.19 -30.07
CA PRO A 125 11.71 7.50 -30.91
C PRO A 125 10.95 6.56 -29.97
N GLU A 126 9.64 6.70 -29.91
CA GLU A 126 8.75 5.72 -29.27
C GLU A 126 9.02 4.35 -29.91
N GLU A 127 9.75 3.49 -29.20
CA GLU A 127 9.72 2.06 -29.49
C GLU A 127 8.42 1.52 -28.90
N ALA A 128 7.50 1.25 -29.82
CA ALA A 128 6.23 0.60 -29.57
C ALA A 128 6.41 -0.91 -29.41
N GLU A 129 5.44 -1.47 -28.69
CA GLU A 129 5.05 -2.88 -28.58
C GLU A 129 5.79 -3.73 -27.53
N ASP A 130 5.17 -3.78 -26.34
CA ASP A 130 4.59 -5.05 -25.90
C ASP A 130 3.08 -4.82 -25.71
N GLU A 131 2.28 -5.36 -26.64
CA GLU A 131 0.83 -5.57 -26.46
C GLU A 131 0.64 -6.71 -25.44
N ASP A 132 0.83 -6.41 -24.15
CA ASP A 132 0.13 -7.17 -23.11
C ASP A 132 -1.29 -6.61 -23.04
N ASP A 133 -2.19 -7.22 -23.81
CA ASP A 133 -3.64 -7.13 -23.68
C ASP A 133 -4.10 -7.83 -22.38
N ASP A 134 -3.48 -7.46 -21.25
CA ASP A 134 -4.12 -7.62 -19.95
C ASP A 134 -5.12 -6.47 -19.87
N GLU A 135 -6.38 -6.74 -20.23
CA GLU A 135 -7.52 -5.87 -19.92
C GLU A 135 -7.65 -5.73 -18.39
N GLU A 136 -6.72 -5.03 -17.74
CA GLU A 136 -6.88 -4.53 -16.37
C GLU A 136 -8.05 -3.55 -16.42
N GLN A 137 -9.26 -4.07 -16.18
CA GLN A 137 -10.46 -3.26 -16.08
C GLN A 137 -10.19 -2.16 -15.06
N GLU A 138 -10.24 -0.90 -15.53
CA GLU A 138 -10.07 0.25 -14.65
C GLU A 138 -11.04 0.12 -13.47
N PRO A 139 -10.56 0.37 -12.23
CA PRO A 139 -11.38 0.17 -11.05
C PRO A 139 -12.62 1.05 -11.10
N VAL A 140 -13.80 0.44 -11.20
CA VAL A 140 -15.08 1.15 -11.26
C VAL A 140 -15.34 1.84 -9.93
N ARG A 141 -15.56 3.15 -9.98
CA ARG A 141 -15.90 3.94 -8.80
C ARG A 141 -17.25 3.49 -8.22
N PRO A 142 -17.33 3.07 -6.94
CA PRO A 142 -18.59 2.70 -6.31
C PRO A 142 -19.48 3.91 -6.07
N SER A 143 -20.79 3.69 -6.10
CA SER A 143 -21.80 4.70 -5.76
C SER A 143 -21.80 4.99 -4.25
N ALA A 144 -22.27 6.19 -3.88
CA ALA A 144 -22.41 6.56 -2.48
C ALA A 144 -23.31 5.58 -1.69
N ALA A 145 -24.34 5.01 -2.33
CA ALA A 145 -25.23 4.04 -1.71
C ALA A 145 -24.50 2.72 -1.37
N GLU A 146 -23.67 2.21 -2.28
CA GLU A 146 -22.86 1.01 -2.05
C GLU A 146 -21.86 1.22 -0.91
N VAL A 147 -21.19 2.39 -0.87
CA VAL A 147 -20.26 2.72 0.21
C VAL A 147 -20.98 2.81 1.56
N MET A 148 -22.14 3.46 1.63
CA MET A 148 -22.94 3.52 2.86
C MET A 148 -23.42 2.14 3.31
N GLY A 149 -23.77 1.26 2.37
CA GLY A 149 -24.11 -0.14 2.66
C GLY A 149 -22.93 -0.89 3.28
N ALA A 150 -21.73 -0.76 2.71
CA ALA A 150 -20.51 -1.37 3.24
C ALA A 150 -20.16 -0.84 4.64
N LEU A 151 -20.25 0.48 4.87
CA LEU A 151 -20.01 1.10 6.18
C LEU A 151 -21.00 0.60 7.24
N ASN A 152 -22.27 0.37 6.88
CA ASN A 152 -23.25 -0.21 7.80
C ASN A 152 -22.90 -1.65 8.19
N VAL A 153 -22.39 -2.46 7.25
CA VAL A 153 -21.89 -3.81 7.56
C VAL A 153 -20.69 -3.73 8.51
N SER A 154 -19.72 -2.84 8.25
CA SER A 154 -18.59 -2.61 9.16
C SER A 154 -19.04 -2.19 10.55
N ARG A 155 -20.01 -1.27 10.64
CA ARG A 155 -20.58 -0.81 11.91
C ARG A 155 -21.21 -1.95 12.70
N LEU A 156 -21.95 -2.82 12.02
CA LEU A 156 -22.56 -3.98 12.65
C LEU A 156 -21.50 -4.94 13.19
N PHE A 157 -20.45 -5.23 12.42
CA PHE A 157 -19.34 -6.07 12.88
C PHE A 157 -18.72 -5.53 14.18
N PHE A 158 -18.28 -4.28 14.20
CA PHE A 158 -17.65 -3.67 15.38
C PHE A 158 -18.60 -3.47 16.57
N SER A 159 -19.92 -3.50 16.36
CA SER A 159 -20.88 -3.41 17.47
C SER A 159 -20.92 -4.66 18.35
N PHE A 160 -20.39 -5.79 17.86
CA PHE A 160 -20.28 -7.04 18.62
C PHE A 160 -18.93 -7.19 19.34
N GLU A 161 -17.97 -6.29 19.09
CA GLU A 161 -16.63 -6.35 19.64
C GLU A 161 -16.45 -5.35 20.80
N GLU A 162 -15.80 -5.77 21.87
CA GLU A 162 -15.50 -4.90 23.02
C GLU A 162 -14.30 -3.99 22.72
N GLY A 163 -14.36 -2.72 23.11
CA GLY A 163 -13.25 -1.76 22.98
C GLY A 163 -13.14 -1.04 21.63
N GLU A 164 -14.08 -1.26 20.70
CA GLU A 164 -14.02 -0.74 19.33
C GLU A 164 -14.68 0.64 19.13
N GLU A 165 -14.65 1.48 20.18
CA GLU A 165 -15.27 2.82 20.16
C GLU A 165 -14.61 3.76 19.13
N ASP A 166 -13.29 3.68 18.97
CA ASP A 166 -12.55 4.47 17.97
C ASP A 166 -12.91 4.05 16.54
N SER A 167 -13.03 2.74 16.29
CA SER A 167 -13.47 2.20 15.00
C SER A 167 -14.88 2.70 14.64
N LEU A 168 -15.82 2.64 15.59
CA LEU A 168 -17.17 3.18 15.40
C LEU A 168 -17.17 4.70 15.16
N ARG A 169 -16.30 5.44 15.83
CA ARG A 169 -16.12 6.89 15.59
C ARG A 169 -15.60 7.17 14.19
N ARG A 170 -14.61 6.42 13.71
CA ARG A 170 -14.05 6.54 12.35
C ARG A 170 -15.10 6.21 11.29
N ILE A 171 -15.92 5.19 11.51
CA ILE A 171 -17.02 4.84 10.60
C ILE A 171 -17.99 6.01 10.44
N ARG A 172 -18.43 6.64 11.54
CA ARG A 172 -19.30 7.82 11.46
C ARG A 172 -18.65 8.97 10.69
N ALA A 173 -17.36 9.22 10.94
CA ALA A 173 -16.62 10.24 10.19
C ALA A 173 -16.56 9.94 8.69
N LEU A 174 -16.46 8.66 8.29
CA LEU A 174 -16.54 8.25 6.89
C LEU A 174 -17.95 8.42 6.31
N GLU A 175 -19.01 8.08 7.06
CA GLU A 175 -20.41 8.30 6.66
C GLU A 175 -20.67 9.79 6.35
N ASP A 176 -20.20 10.70 7.20
CA ASP A 176 -20.31 12.15 7.00
C ASP A 176 -19.55 12.62 5.75
N ARG A 177 -18.35 12.09 5.51
CA ARG A 177 -17.55 12.41 4.32
C ARG A 177 -18.22 11.92 3.04
N VAL A 178 -18.76 10.70 3.03
CA VAL A 178 -19.49 10.15 1.88
C VAL A 178 -20.70 11.02 1.55
N THR A 179 -21.46 11.42 2.58
CA THR A 179 -22.60 12.33 2.41
C THR A 179 -22.17 13.68 1.83
N THR A 180 -21.08 14.25 2.37
CA THR A 180 -20.53 15.53 1.89
C THR A 180 -20.10 15.45 0.42
N VAL A 181 -19.39 14.39 0.03
CA VAL A 181 -18.95 14.17 -1.36
C VAL A 181 -20.16 14.00 -2.28
N ALA A 182 -21.13 13.19 -1.89
CA ALA A 182 -22.34 12.96 -2.69
C ALA A 182 -23.19 14.22 -2.87
N LEU A 183 -23.26 15.09 -1.85
CA LEU A 183 -23.97 16.37 -1.94
C LEU A 183 -23.20 17.41 -2.77
N ARG A 184 -21.85 17.37 -2.77
CA ARG A 184 -21.02 18.24 -3.61
C ARG A 184 -21.27 17.98 -5.10
N GLU A 185 -21.44 16.73 -5.49
CA GLU A 185 -21.76 16.33 -6.87
C GLU A 185 -23.14 16.81 -7.33
N LYS A 186 -24.06 17.05 -6.40
CA LYS A 186 -25.43 17.50 -6.68
C LYS A 186 -25.59 19.02 -6.74
N LYS A 187 -24.51 19.82 -6.66
CA LYS A 187 -24.60 21.27 -6.86
C LYS A 187 -25.08 21.56 -8.28
N GLN A 188 -26.24 22.20 -8.37
CA GLN A 188 -26.93 22.59 -9.60
C GLN A 188 -25.99 23.43 -10.48
N LYS A 189 -25.85 23.07 -11.76
CA LYS A 189 -25.19 23.91 -12.77
C LYS A 189 -25.83 25.30 -12.79
N MET A 190 -25.05 26.36 -12.98
CA MET A 190 -25.63 27.70 -13.03
C MET A 190 -26.55 27.78 -14.23
N ILE A 191 -27.62 28.57 -14.14
CA ILE A 191 -28.58 28.74 -15.25
C ILE A 191 -27.88 29.21 -16.54
N THR A 192 -26.75 29.89 -16.41
CA THR A 192 -25.87 30.32 -17.50
C THR A 192 -25.25 29.16 -18.28
N ASP A 193 -25.04 28.00 -17.65
CA ASP A 193 -24.51 26.79 -18.30
C ASP A 193 -25.55 26.11 -19.22
N CYS A 194 -26.83 26.43 -19.05
CA CYS A 194 -27.93 25.93 -19.89
C CYS A 194 -28.23 26.83 -21.10
N PHE A 195 -27.70 28.06 -21.11
CA PHE A 195 -28.00 29.07 -22.14
C PHE A 195 -26.80 29.48 -22.99
N ALA A 196 -25.63 28.87 -22.79
CA ALA A 196 -24.51 29.01 -23.71
C ALA A 196 -24.74 28.10 -24.93
N LYS A 197 -25.34 28.65 -25.99
CA LYS A 197 -25.39 28.07 -27.32
C LYS A 197 -25.00 29.11 -28.35
#